data_AF-A0A1G7NYB2-F1
#
_entry.id   AF-A0A1G7NYB2-F1
#
_cell.length_a   1.000
_cell.length_b   1.000
_cell.length_c   1.000
_cell.angle_alpha   90.00
_cell.angle_beta   90.00
_cell.angle_gamma   90.00
#
_symmetry.space_group_name_H-M   'P 1'
#
loop_
_entity.id
_entity.type
_entity.pdbx_description
1 polymer ?
#
loop_
_entity_poly.entity_id
_entity_poly.type
_entity_poly.pdbx_seq_one_letter_code
_entity_poly.pdbx_strand_id
1 'polypeptide(L)'
;MSDSPPIPPAQSVSTYVEEGARIAAILLVWGIISLFFAFGLTEVGVFGRVFWVLGGVFALAGLLNAVAYVLFRTVDYWHAQA
;
A
#
# COMPACT_ATOMS: atom_id res chain seq x y z
N MET A 1 14.36 41.74 -9.22
CA MET A 1 14.35 40.99 -7.96
C MET A 1 13.37 39.86 -8.15
N SER A 2 13.86 38.62 -8.25
CA SER A 2 12.99 37.45 -8.36
C SER A 2 12.74 36.98 -6.94
N ASP A 3 11.56 37.32 -6.41
CA ASP A 3 11.12 36.79 -5.12
C ASP A 3 10.93 35.28 -5.29
N SER A 4 11.89 34.48 -4.80
CA SER A 4 11.71 33.03 -4.73
C SER A 4 10.48 32.74 -3.85
N PRO A 5 9.57 31.86 -4.30
CA PRO A 5 8.46 31.46 -3.47
C PRO A 5 9.01 30.83 -2.17
N PRO A 6 8.39 31.09 -1.01
CA PRO A 6 8.81 30.51 0.25
C PRO A 6 8.85 28.99 0.14
N ILE A 7 9.96 28.37 0.55
CA ILE A 7 10.04 26.90 0.63
C ILE A 7 9.00 26.46 1.68
N PRO A 8 8.07 25.54 1.34
CA PRO A 8 7.11 25.06 2.30
C PRO A 8 7.82 24.43 3.50
N PRO A 9 7.33 24.65 4.73
CA PRO A 9 7.92 24.06 5.92
C PRO A 9 7.87 22.52 5.83
N ALA A 10 8.97 21.86 6.20
CA ALA A 10 9.03 20.40 6.24
C ALA A 10 7.94 19.83 7.17
N GLN A 11 7.33 18.73 6.75
CA GLN A 11 6.33 18.05 7.58
C GLN A 11 6.97 17.41 8.81
N SER A 12 6.15 17.23 9.84
CA SER A 12 6.59 16.58 11.06
C SER A 12 6.99 15.12 10.80
N VAL A 13 7.99 14.62 11.54
CA VAL A 13 8.38 13.20 11.48
C VAL A 13 7.20 12.28 11.79
N SER A 14 6.31 12.69 12.70
CA SER A 14 5.09 11.94 13.04
C SER A 14 4.18 11.70 11.83
N THR A 15 4.06 12.68 10.93
CA THR A 15 3.25 12.58 9.71
C THR A 15 3.81 11.50 8.78
N TYR A 16 5.13 11.47 8.59
CA TYR A 16 5.76 10.43 7.77
C TYR A 16 5.61 9.04 8.37
N VAL A 17 5.72 8.90 9.69
CA VAL A 17 5.55 7.61 10.39
C VAL A 17 4.11 7.12 10.26
N GLU A 18 3.12 7.99 10.40
CA GLU A 18 1.71 7.63 10.24
C GLU A 18 1.42 7.11 8.83
N GLU A 19 2.01 7.71 7.81
CA GLU A 19 1.84 7.29 6.42
C GLU A 19 2.52 5.96 6.13
N GLY A 20 3.73 5.78 6.64
CA GLY A 20 4.41 4.48 6.61
C GLY A 20 3.58 3.39 7.29
N ALA A 21 2.94 3.70 8.42
CA ALA A 21 2.07 2.76 9.12
C ALA A 21 0.83 2.40 8.31
N ARG A 22 0.23 3.33 7.57
CA ARG A 22 -0.90 3.06 6.66
C ARG A 22 -0.51 2.15 5.51
N ILE A 23 0.64 2.40 4.88
CA ILE A 23 1.19 1.51 3.83
C ILE A 23 1.46 0.12 4.40
N ALA A 24 2.10 0.03 5.57
CA ALA A 24 2.38 -1.23 6.24
C ALA A 24 1.09 -1.99 6.58
N ALA A 25 0.05 -1.29 7.04
CA ALA A 25 -1.24 -1.90 7.34
C ALA A 25 -1.92 -2.47 6.08
N ILE A 26 -1.88 -1.75 4.95
CA ILE A 26 -2.39 -2.25 3.66
C ILE A 26 -1.65 -3.54 3.30
N LEU A 27 -0.31 -3.50 3.26
CA LEU A 27 0.49 -4.66 2.89
C LEU A 27 0.30 -5.84 3.85
N LEU A 28 0.13 -5.58 5.15
CA LEU A 28 -0.11 -6.60 6.16
C LEU A 28 -1.45 -7.30 5.94
N VAL A 29 -2.54 -6.55 5.75
CA VAL A 29 -3.87 -7.12 5.53
C VAL A 29 -3.90 -8.00 4.28
N TRP A 30 -3.40 -7.47 3.16
CA TRP A 30 -3.36 -8.23 1.91
C TRP A 30 -2.37 -9.38 1.96
N GLY A 31 -1.26 -9.23 2.68
CA GLY A 31 -0.31 -10.31 2.94
C GLY A 31 -0.93 -11.47 3.72
N ILE A 32 -1.72 -11.18 4.76
CA ILE A 32 -2.45 -12.20 5.53
C ILE A 32 -3.46 -12.93 4.64
N ILE A 33 -4.23 -12.19 3.84
CA ILE A 33 -5.20 -12.79 2.90
C ILE A 33 -4.47 -13.67 1.89
N SER A 34 -3.40 -13.16 1.28
CA SER A 34 -2.57 -13.91 0.35
C SER A 34 -2.02 -15.21 0.97
N LEU A 35 -1.49 -15.12 2.20
CA LEU A 35 -0.92 -16.26 2.91
C LEU A 35 -1.99 -17.33 3.22
N PHE A 36 -3.18 -16.90 3.64
CA PHE A 36 -4.31 -17.78 3.88
C PHE A 36 -4.69 -18.56 2.62
N PHE A 37 -4.78 -17.91 1.46
CA PHE A 37 -5.09 -18.59 0.20
C PHE A 37 -3.94 -19.46 -0.30
N ALA A 38 -2.69 -19.03 -0.15
CA ALA A 38 -1.53 -19.78 -0.63
C ALA A 38 -1.25 -21.06 0.20
N PHE A 39 -1.47 -21.01 1.52
CA PHE A 39 -1.04 -22.07 2.44
C PHE A 39 -2.13 -22.59 3.38
N GLY A 40 -3.19 -21.82 3.65
CA GLY A 40 -4.26 -22.23 4.56
C GLY A 40 -5.22 -23.27 3.98
N LEU A 41 -5.18 -23.49 2.66
CA LEU A 41 -6.12 -24.36 1.92
C LEU A 41 -5.41 -25.54 1.22
N THR A 42 -4.22 -25.93 1.69
CA THR A 42 -3.41 -27.00 1.09
C THR A 42 -4.09 -28.37 1.12
N GLU A 43 -4.99 -28.62 2.07
CA GLU A 43 -5.73 -29.87 2.21
C GLU A 43 -6.90 -30.03 1.21
N VAL A 44 -7.23 -28.98 0.43
CA VAL A 44 -8.43 -28.99 -0.42
C VAL A 44 -8.20 -29.72 -1.77
N GLY A 45 -7.06 -30.40 -1.94
CA GLY A 45 -6.78 -31.41 -2.98
C GLY A 45 -6.92 -30.96 -4.44
N VAL A 46 -8.17 -30.82 -4.91
CA VAL A 46 -8.52 -30.45 -6.30
C VAL A 46 -8.39 -28.95 -6.55
N PHE A 47 -8.57 -28.11 -5.53
CA PHE A 47 -8.54 -26.65 -5.68
C PHE A 47 -7.20 -25.99 -5.31
N GLY A 48 -6.18 -26.76 -4.92
CA GLY A 48 -4.90 -26.21 -4.46
C GLY A 48 -4.24 -25.25 -5.47
N ARG A 49 -4.29 -25.57 -6.77
CA ARG A 49 -3.78 -24.68 -7.83
C ARG A 49 -4.54 -23.37 -7.92
N VAL A 50 -5.87 -23.41 -7.77
CA VAL A 50 -6.74 -22.23 -7.81
C VAL A 50 -6.44 -21.33 -6.62
N PHE A 51 -6.34 -21.91 -5.43
CA PHE A 51 -6.05 -21.16 -4.21
C PHE A 51 -4.65 -20.53 -4.21
N TRP A 52 -3.65 -21.24 -4.77
CA TRP A 52 -2.32 -20.66 -4.94
C TRP A 52 -2.33 -19.44 -5.88
N VAL A 53 -3.04 -19.54 -7.02
CA VAL A 53 -3.21 -18.40 -7.95
C VAL A 53 -3.95 -17.25 -7.26
N LEU A 54 -5.02 -17.55 -6.51
CA LEU A 54 -5.75 -16.53 -5.74
C LEU A 54 -4.84 -15.83 -4.73
N GLY A 55 -3.99 -16.57 -4.01
CA GLY A 55 -2.99 -15.98 -3.13
C GLY A 55 -2.11 -14.96 -3.85
N GLY A 56 -1.57 -15.33 -5.02
CA GLY A 56 -0.81 -14.41 -5.87
C GLY A 56 -1.60 -13.17 -6.33
N VAL A 57 -2.86 -13.34 -6.69
CA VAL A 57 -3.76 -12.23 -7.07
C VAL A 57 -3.98 -11.28 -5.88
N PHE A 58 -4.21 -11.82 -4.67
CA PHE A 58 -4.37 -11.01 -3.46
C PHE A 58 -3.08 -10.26 -3.10
N ALA A 59 -1.91 -10.89 -3.25
CA ALA A 59 -0.63 -10.21 -3.06
C ALA A 59 -0.44 -9.04 -4.04
N LEU A 60 -0.71 -9.27 -5.33
CA LEU A 60 -0.62 -8.22 -6.35
C LEU A 60 -1.62 -7.10 -6.10
N ALA A 61 -2.86 -7.44 -5.73
CA ALA A 61 -3.89 -6.46 -5.39
C ALA A 61 -3.46 -5.59 -4.20
N GLY A 62 -2.88 -6.18 -3.16
CA GLY A 62 -2.35 -5.44 -2.02
C GLY A 62 -1.20 -4.51 -2.37
N LEU A 63 -0.28 -4.97 -3.21
CA LEU A 63 0.80 -4.14 -3.72
C LEU A 63 0.27 -2.95 -4.54
N LEU A 64 -0.62 -3.20 -5.48
CA LEU A 64 -1.24 -2.15 -6.30
C LEU A 64 -2.04 -1.17 -5.42
N ASN A 65 -2.70 -1.65 -4.37
CA ASN A 65 -3.43 -0.80 -3.43
C ASN A 65 -2.48 0.12 -2.63
N ALA A 66 -1.36 -0.41 -2.16
CA ALA A 66 -0.33 0.38 -1.50
C ALA A 66 0.27 1.44 -2.44
N VAL A 67 0.55 1.08 -3.71
CA VAL A 67 1.02 2.02 -4.73
C VAL A 67 -0.02 3.11 -5.01
N ALA A 68 -1.29 2.73 -5.16
CA ALA A 68 -2.38 3.69 -5.38
C ALA A 68 -2.52 4.67 -4.20
N TYR A 69 -2.36 4.18 -2.96
CA TYR A 69 -2.34 5.03 -1.78
C TYR A 69 -1.20 6.06 -1.81
N VAL A 70 0.01 5.64 -2.17
CA VAL A 70 1.17 6.53 -2.32
C VAL A 70 0.93 7.59 -3.41
N LEU A 71 0.38 7.19 -4.55
CA LEU A 71 0.09 8.10 -5.66
C LEU A 71 -0.99 9.12 -5.27
N PHE A 72 -2.09 8.66 -4.67
CA PHE A 72 -3.13 9.52 -4.14
C PHE A 72 -2.55 10.56 -3.18
N ARG A 73 -1.72 10.11 -2.23
CA ARG A 73 -1.13 11.00 -1.23
C ARG A 73 -0.16 12.00 -1.83
N THR A 74 0.59 11.59 -2.84
CA THR A 74 1.49 12.49 -3.59
C THR A 74 0.70 13.60 -4.30
N VAL A 75 -0.42 13.26 -4.94
CA VAL A 75 -1.30 14.23 -5.60
C VAL A 75 -1.95 15.17 -4.59
N ASP A 76 -2.36 14.65 -3.44
CA ASP A 76 -2.95 15.41 -2.34
C ASP A 76 -1.96 16.43 -1.77
N TYR A 77 -0.69 16.03 -1.60
CA TYR A 77 0.38 16.97 -1.22
C TYR A 77 0.66 18.04 -2.25
N TRP A 78 0.58 17.70 -3.53
CA TRP A 78 0.78 18.67 -4.58
C TRP A 78 -0.33 19.72 -4.60
N HIS A 79 -1.60 19.31 -4.44
CA HIS A 79 -2.72 20.25 -4.33
C HIS A 79 -2.70 21.07 -3.05
N ALA A 80 -2.29 20.50 -1.93
CA ALA A 80 -2.20 21.24 -0.66
C ALA A 80 -1.10 22.32 -0.67
N GLN A 81 -0.15 22.25 -1.61
CA GLN A 81 0.93 23.23 -1.78
C GLN A 81 0.65 24.27 -2.89
N ALA A 82 -0.43 24.12 -3.66
CA ALA A 82 -0.85 25.03 -4.72
C ALA A 82 -1.84 26.08 -4.20
#